data_AF-A0A7C5RSI6-F1
#
_entry.id   AF-A0A7C5RSI6-F1
#
_cell.length_a   1.000
_cell.length_b   1.000
_cell.length_c   1.000
_cell.angle_alpha   90.00
_cell.angle_beta   90.00
_cell.angle_gamma   90.00
#
_symmetry.space_group_name_H-M   'P 1'
#
loop_
_entity.id
_entity.type
_entity.pdbx_description
1 polymer ?
#
loop_
_entity_poly.entity_id
_entity_poly.type
_entity_poly.pdbx_seq_one_letter_code
_entity_poly.pdbx_strand_id
1 'polypeptide(L)'
;MLCLIAFLVGCAQAPRPETAVFLARPGQLIALDSRDGRERWRGSLPPDPVCDVAPSPDGRWVAVLQRSLVVLSIERPLEWIVADSPPGWFFLSCIHPYGRVDSPWSLLSWADTDAILVMVR
;
A
#
# COMPACT_ATOMS: atom_id res chain seq x y z
N MET A 1 -41.78 10.65 -40.48
CA MET A 1 -40.33 10.76 -40.20
C MET A 1 -40.13 10.37 -38.74
N LEU A 2 -39.96 9.07 -38.45
CA LEU A 2 -39.71 8.55 -37.10
C LEU A 2 -38.19 8.46 -36.89
N CYS A 3 -37.68 9.12 -35.86
CA CYS A 3 -36.28 9.03 -35.45
C CYS A 3 -36.16 7.91 -34.42
N LEU A 4 -35.59 6.77 -34.82
CA LEU A 4 -35.25 5.66 -33.92
C LEU A 4 -33.90 6.00 -33.27
N ILE A 5 -33.89 6.34 -31.97
CA ILE A 5 -32.65 6.48 -31.21
C ILE A 5 -32.30 5.09 -30.64
N ALA A 6 -31.31 4.44 -31.24
CA ALA A 6 -30.73 3.21 -30.70
C ALA A 6 -29.71 3.57 -29.60
N PHE A 7 -30.05 3.27 -28.34
CA PHE A 7 -29.08 3.31 -27.24
C PHE A 7 -28.17 2.09 -27.35
N LEU A 8 -26.98 2.28 -27.92
CA LEU A 8 -25.88 1.33 -27.78
C LEU A 8 -25.33 1.43 -26.35
N VAL A 9 -25.92 0.67 -25.42
CA VAL A 9 -25.31 0.44 -24.11
C VAL A 9 -24.20 -0.59 -24.32
N GLY A 10 -23.05 -0.11 -24.80
CA GLY A 10 -21.82 -0.91 -24.79
C GLY A 10 -21.39 -1.06 -23.34
N CYS A 11 -21.34 -2.30 -22.84
CA CYS A 11 -20.68 -2.59 -21.57
C CYS A 11 -19.20 -2.20 -21.71
N ALA A 12 -18.84 -0.99 -21.27
CA ALA A 12 -17.44 -0.64 -21.10
C ALA A 12 -16.90 -1.51 -19.96
N GLN A 13 -15.99 -2.44 -20.29
CA GLN A 13 -15.27 -3.20 -19.29
C GLN A 13 -14.56 -2.19 -18.39
N ALA A 14 -14.88 -2.17 -17.10
CA ALA A 14 -14.17 -1.32 -16.15
C ALA A 14 -12.66 -1.61 -16.30
N PRO A 15 -11.79 -0.58 -16.33
CA PRO A 15 -10.35 -0.80 -16.35
C PRO A 15 -10.01 -1.77 -15.22
N ARG A 16 -9.29 -2.86 -15.54
CA ARG A 16 -8.83 -3.76 -14.48
C ARG A 16 -7.95 -2.92 -13.54
N PRO A 17 -8.13 -3.05 -12.21
CA PRO A 17 -7.23 -2.41 -11.27
C PRO A 17 -5.81 -2.84 -11.63
N GLU A 18 -4.95 -1.86 -11.92
CA GLU A 18 -3.65 -2.11 -12.50
C GLU A 18 -2.73 -2.68 -11.42
N THR A 19 -2.58 -4.01 -11.39
CA THR A 19 -1.80 -4.70 -10.35
C THR A 19 -0.37 -4.17 -10.31
N ALA A 20 0.05 -3.71 -9.14
CA ALA A 20 1.40 -3.24 -8.86
C ALA A 20 2.10 -4.20 -7.88
N VAL A 21 3.42 -4.32 -8.01
CA VAL A 21 4.28 -4.99 -7.04
C VAL A 21 5.05 -3.91 -6.28
N PHE A 22 5.05 -3.99 -4.96
CA PHE A 22 5.77 -3.04 -4.12
C PHE A 22 7.11 -3.62 -3.64
N LEU A 23 8.19 -2.89 -3.88
CA LEU A 23 9.50 -3.14 -3.29
C LEU A 23 9.77 -2.08 -2.23
N ALA A 24 9.70 -2.49 -0.96
CA ALA A 24 9.98 -1.61 0.16
C ALA A 24 11.37 -1.88 0.74
N ARG A 25 12.11 -0.80 0.99
CA ARG A 25 13.44 -0.82 1.60
C ARG A 25 13.58 0.39 2.52
N PRO A 26 14.52 0.39 3.48
CA PRO A 26 14.84 1.60 4.23
C PRO A 26 15.03 2.79 3.29
N GLY A 27 14.29 3.88 3.55
CA GLY A 27 14.38 5.11 2.77
C GLY A 27 13.51 5.19 1.50
N GLN A 28 12.95 4.08 1.01
CA GLN A 28 12.20 4.11 -0.26
C GLN A 28 11.13 3.03 -0.41
N LEU A 29 10.07 3.39 -1.13
CA LEU A 29 9.06 2.47 -1.64
C LEU A 29 9.00 2.61 -3.16
N ILE A 30 9.14 1.49 -3.88
CA ILE A 30 9.07 1.47 -5.35
C ILE A 30 7.85 0.66 -5.77
N ALA A 31 7.01 1.22 -6.63
CA ALA A 31 5.96 0.48 -7.31
C ALA A 31 6.44 0.04 -8.68
N LEU A 32 6.30 -1.27 -8.96
CA LEU A 32 6.63 -1.88 -10.23
C LEU A 32 5.35 -2.32 -10.96
N ASP A 33 5.39 -2.25 -12.28
CA ASP A 33 4.39 -2.91 -13.11
C ASP A 33 4.53 -4.43 -12.95
N SER A 34 3.42 -5.09 -12.63
CA SER A 34 3.42 -6.54 -12.38
C SER A 34 3.69 -7.38 -13.64
N ARG A 35 3.54 -6.82 -14.85
CA ARG A 35 3.68 -7.54 -16.13
C ARG A 35 5.12 -7.58 -16.60
N ASP A 36 5.86 -6.50 -16.43
CA ASP A 36 7.23 -6.35 -16.96
C ASP A 36 8.27 -5.94 -15.91
N GLY A 37 7.86 -5.66 -14.67
CA GLY A 37 8.74 -5.28 -13.57
C GLY A 37 9.31 -3.87 -13.66
N ARG A 38 8.86 -3.03 -14.61
CA ARG A 38 9.35 -1.65 -14.74
C ARG A 38 8.83 -0.77 -13.62
N GLU A 39 9.65 0.16 -13.18
CA GLU A 39 9.25 1.17 -12.20
C GLU A 39 8.13 2.05 -12.75
N ARG A 40 7.03 2.13 -11.99
CA ARG A 40 5.92 3.07 -12.24
C ARG A 40 6.17 4.37 -11.50
N TRP A 41 6.53 4.27 -10.23
CA TRP A 41 6.85 5.41 -9.37
C TRP A 41 7.72 4.99 -8.19
N ARG A 42 8.29 6.00 -7.55
CA ARG A 42 9.10 5.88 -6.33
C ARG A 42 8.69 6.93 -5.32
N GLY A 43 8.51 6.47 -4.08
CA GLY A 43 8.23 7.30 -2.92
C GLY A 43 9.36 7.25 -1.91
N SER A 44 9.38 8.27 -1.04
CA SER A 44 10.36 8.37 0.04
C SER A 44 9.76 7.79 1.32
N LEU A 45 10.58 7.06 2.07
CA LEU A 45 10.26 6.57 3.41
C LEU A 45 11.30 7.09 4.42
N PRO A 46 10.97 7.11 5.71
CA PRO A 46 12.00 7.11 6.76
C PRO A 46 13.05 6.00 6.53
N PRO A 47 14.31 6.21 6.93
CA PRO A 47 15.40 5.25 6.74
C PRO A 47 15.35 4.04 7.69
N ASP A 48 14.18 3.74 8.27
CA ASP A 48 13.97 2.59 9.15
C ASP A 48 13.72 1.30 8.35
N PRO A 49 14.00 0.12 8.94
CA PRO A 49 13.59 -1.17 8.37
C PRO A 49 12.08 -1.25 8.12
N VAL A 50 11.69 -1.88 7.00
CA VAL A 50 10.30 -2.12 6.65
C VAL A 50 9.88 -3.52 7.11
N CYS A 51 8.81 -3.60 7.90
CA CYS A 51 8.28 -4.84 8.44
C CYS A 51 7.17 -5.41 7.55
N ASP A 52 6.27 -4.55 7.05
CA ASP A 52 5.10 -4.97 6.27
C ASP A 52 4.62 -3.82 5.36
N VAL A 53 3.90 -4.16 4.29
CA VAL A 53 3.37 -3.21 3.29
C VAL A 53 1.97 -3.62 2.88
N ALA A 54 1.01 -2.71 2.99
CA ALA A 54 -0.38 -2.94 2.60
C ALA A 54 -0.88 -1.80 1.70
N PRO A 55 -1.13 -2.05 0.40
CA PRO A 55 -1.85 -1.09 -0.44
C PRO A 55 -3.32 -0.97 -0.01
N SER A 56 -3.88 0.23 -0.08
CA SER A 56 -5.29 0.45 0.25
C SER A 56 -6.21 -0.18 -0.80
N PRO A 57 -7.42 -0.63 -0.41
CA PRO A 57 -8.37 -1.25 -1.35
C PRO A 57 -8.78 -0.35 -2.53
N ASP A 58 -8.76 0.97 -2.34
CA ASP A 58 -9.10 1.97 -3.36
C ASP A 58 -7.90 2.36 -4.26
N GLY A 59 -6.71 1.83 -3.99
CA GLY A 59 -5.51 2.10 -4.78
C GLY A 59 -4.97 3.54 -4.66
N ARG A 60 -5.35 4.29 -3.61
CA ARG A 60 -4.86 5.67 -3.39
C ARG A 60 -3.71 5.76 -2.40
N TRP A 61 -3.57 4.78 -1.52
CA TRP A 61 -2.61 4.82 -0.42
C TRP A 61 -1.80 3.53 -0.32
N VAL A 62 -0.61 3.63 0.28
CA VAL A 62 0.15 2.48 0.73
C VAL A 62 0.54 2.68 2.18
N ALA A 63 0.08 1.79 3.05
CA ALA A 63 0.52 1.72 4.43
C ALA A 63 1.81 0.89 4.49
N VAL A 64 2.80 1.39 5.24
CA VAL A 64 4.10 0.77 5.44
C VAL A 64 4.38 0.75 6.94
N LEU A 65 4.57 -0.45 7.47
CA LEU A 65 4.91 -0.62 8.87
C LEU A 65 6.44 -0.59 9.03
N GLN A 66 6.94 0.41 9.73
CA GLN A 66 8.33 0.53 10.17
C GLN A 66 8.35 0.64 11.71
N ARG A 67 9.28 1.41 12.28
CA ARG A 67 9.20 1.82 13.69
C ARG A 67 7.95 2.64 14.00
N SER A 68 7.40 3.31 12.98
CA SER A 68 6.10 3.98 12.98
C SER A 68 5.25 3.45 11.83
N LEU A 69 3.96 3.78 11.82
CA LEU A 69 3.11 3.56 10.66
C LEU A 69 3.30 4.73 9.71
N VAL A 70 3.70 4.45 8.47
CA VAL A 70 3.83 5.46 7.41
C VAL A 70 2.77 5.18 6.35
N VAL A 71 2.02 6.20 5.95
CA VAL A 71 1.01 6.10 4.88
C VAL A 71 1.39 7.04 3.76
N LEU A 72 1.69 6.49 2.57
CA LEU A 72 2.07 7.26 1.38
C LEU A 72 0.90 7.40 0.41
N SER A 73 0.80 8.55 -0.24
CA SER A 73 -0.09 8.73 -1.39
C SER A 73 0.51 8.11 -2.65
N ILE A 74 -0.27 7.34 -3.40
CA ILE A 74 0.13 6.80 -4.70
C ILE A 74 0.18 7.92 -5.76
N GLU A 75 -0.75 8.87 -5.69
CA GLU A 75 -0.79 10.01 -6.62
C GLU A 75 0.31 11.03 -6.34
N ARG A 76 0.74 11.13 -5.08
CA ARG A 76 1.78 12.06 -4.61
C ARG A 76 2.80 11.32 -3.73
N PRO A 77 3.69 10.49 -4.30
CA PRO A 77 4.53 9.56 -3.56
C PRO A 77 5.63 10.21 -2.69
N LEU A 78 5.73 11.53 -2.71
CA LEU A 78 6.59 12.31 -1.81
C LEU A 78 5.84 12.84 -0.58
N GLU A 79 4.51 12.79 -0.57
CA GLU A 79 3.66 13.15 0.56
C GLU A 79 3.33 11.89 1.36
N TRP A 80 3.66 11.91 2.65
CA TRP A 80 3.32 10.83 3.57
C TRP A 80 2.90 11.36 4.94
N ILE A 81 2.10 10.55 5.62
CA ILE A 81 1.67 10.76 7.00
C ILE A 81 2.41 9.74 7.86
N VAL A 82 2.97 10.19 8.97
CA VAL A 82 3.48 9.30 10.02
C VAL A 82 2.48 9.29 11.16
N ALA A 83 2.10 8.08 11.57
CA ALA A 83 1.37 7.81 12.78
C ALA A 83 2.27 7.07 13.76
N ASP A 84 2.52 7.69 14.90
CA ASP A 84 3.22 7.06 16.01
C ASP A 84 2.32 6.07 16.74
N SER A 85 2.93 5.12 17.44
CA SER A 85 2.17 4.22 18.30
C SER A 85 1.57 4.99 19.49
N PRO A 86 0.42 4.55 20.03
CA PRO A 86 -0.12 5.11 21.25
C PRO A 86 0.90 5.02 22.42
N PRO A 87 0.85 5.94 23.40
CA PRO A 87 1.78 5.92 24.53
C PRO A 87 1.77 4.58 25.28
N GLY A 88 2.96 4.01 25.52
CA GLY A 88 3.12 2.72 26.19
C GLY A 88 3.02 1.50 25.28
N TRP A 89 2.75 1.70 23.98
CA TRP A 89 2.73 0.66 22.95
C TRP A 89 3.86 0.86 21.96
N PHE A 90 4.31 -0.22 21.34
CA PHE A 90 5.24 -0.15 20.22
C PHE A 90 4.72 -1.00 19.06
N PHE A 91 4.93 -0.52 17.84
CA PHE A 91 4.82 -1.41 16.69
C PHE A 91 5.84 -2.53 16.83
N LEU A 92 5.45 -3.75 16.45
CA LEU A 92 6.34 -4.90 16.50
C LEU A 92 7.62 -4.59 15.70
N SER A 93 8.77 -4.70 16.34
CA SER A 93 10.06 -4.44 15.70
C SER A 93 10.32 -5.43 14.57
N CYS A 94 10.79 -4.95 13.42
CA CYS A 94 11.15 -5.81 12.29
C CYS A 94 12.26 -6.79 12.72
N ILE A 95 11.94 -8.08 12.79
CA ILE A 95 12.89 -9.13 13.17
C ILE A 95 13.99 -9.20 12.08
N HIS A 96 15.24 -9.02 12.49
CA HIS A 96 16.44 -8.81 11.67
C HIS A 96 17.08 -10.15 11.16
N PRO A 97 18.13 -10.11 10.30
CA PRO A 97 18.19 -10.72 8.96
C PRO A 97 18.42 -12.24 8.85
N TYR A 98 18.34 -13.01 9.94
CA TYR A 98 18.52 -14.47 9.88
C TYR A 98 17.30 -15.27 10.37
N GLY A 99 16.27 -14.59 10.88
CA GLY A 99 15.03 -15.22 11.33
C GLY A 99 13.85 -14.59 10.60
N ARG A 100 13.39 -15.20 9.51
CA ARG A 100 12.06 -14.94 8.98
C ARG A 100 11.07 -15.58 9.95
N VAL A 101 10.37 -14.78 10.74
CA VAL A 101 9.14 -15.26 11.38
C VAL A 101 8.08 -15.21 10.27
N ASP A 102 7.84 -16.36 9.66
CA ASP A 102 6.60 -16.59 8.91
C ASP A 102 5.47 -16.68 9.93
N SER A 103 4.93 -15.53 10.36
CA SER A 103 3.63 -15.53 11.02
C SER A 103 2.56 -15.74 9.95
N PRO A 104 1.57 -16.62 10.16
CA PRO A 104 0.43 -16.73 9.25
C PRO A 104 -0.46 -15.47 9.27
N TRP A 105 -0.16 -14.51 10.15
CA TRP A 105 -0.91 -13.27 10.34
C TRP A 105 -0.13 -12.08 9.78
N SER A 106 -0.81 -11.25 8.98
CA SER A 106 -0.29 -9.95 8.56
C SER A 106 -0.11 -9.03 9.77
N LEU A 107 0.97 -8.24 9.80
CA LEU A 107 1.18 -7.23 10.84
C LEU A 107 0.36 -5.97 10.53
N LEU A 108 0.01 -5.80 9.26
CA LEU A 108 -0.70 -4.67 8.70
C LEU A 108 -1.83 -5.16 7.77
N SER A 109 -3.04 -4.62 7.95
CA SER A 109 -4.13 -4.82 6.99
C SER A 109 -5.04 -3.59 6.98
N TRP A 110 -5.59 -3.27 5.81
CA TRP A 110 -6.72 -2.36 5.73
C TRP A 110 -8.00 -3.09 6.16
N ALA A 111 -8.80 -2.47 7.03
CA ALA A 111 -10.15 -2.93 7.33
C ALA A 111 -11.14 -2.42 6.28
N ASP A 112 -10.95 -1.18 5.84
CA ASP A 112 -11.68 -0.50 4.77
C ASP A 112 -10.78 0.58 4.13
N THR A 113 -11.34 1.59 3.46
CA THR A 113 -10.58 2.66 2.80
C THR A 113 -9.99 3.71 3.76
N ASP A 114 -10.48 3.77 4.99
CA ASP A 114 -10.18 4.83 5.95
C ASP A 114 -9.60 4.27 7.28
N ALA A 115 -9.65 2.95 7.49
CA ALA A 115 -9.17 2.27 8.68
C ALA A 115 -8.08 1.23 8.38
N ILE A 116 -6.97 1.34 9.12
CA ILE A 116 -5.85 0.40 9.11
C ILE A 116 -5.82 -0.33 10.45
N LEU A 117 -5.75 -1.66 10.40
CA LEU A 117 -5.45 -2.52 11.53
C LEU A 117 -3.95 -2.76 11.57
N VAL A 118 -3.34 -2.47 12.72
CA VAL A 118 -1.91 -2.69 12.96
C VAL A 118 -1.74 -3.52 14.21
N MET A 119 -0.89 -4.54 14.12
CA MET A 119 -0.50 -5.31 15.29
C MET A 119 0.50 -4.53 16.15
N VAL A 120 0.15 -4.33 17.42
CA VAL A 120 0.97 -3.64 18.42
C VAL A 120 1.29 -4.59 19.58
N ARG A 121 2.38 -4.31 20.29
CA ARG A 121 2.76 -5.00 21.53
C ARG A 121 2.94 -4.02 22.68
#